data_AF-A0A1S1VAT2-F1
#
_entry.id   AF-A0A1S1VAT2-F1
#
_cell.length_a   1.000
_cell.length_b   1.000
_cell.length_c   1.000
_cell.angle_alpha   90.00
_cell.angle_beta   90.00
_cell.angle_gamma   90.00
#
_symmetry.space_group_name_H-M   'P 1'
#
loop_
_entity.id
_entity.type
_entity.pdbx_description
1 polymer ?
#
loop_
_entity_poly.entity_id
_entity_poly.type
_entity_poly.pdbx_seq_one_letter_code
_entity_poly.pdbx_strand_id
1 'polypeptide(L)'
;MNKPKKPFYKRWWFIVIAIIVVVAALTGGDDTSKTADSGTATESADSEKPAENKEPEAKEPEKTEYKAGMYKVGEELPAGEYVLIASGAGYLEVAADSTGNLESIVGNDNFAKTSIITVQDGEYFKLQGAKAIPIAEVTDELTPKDGVYKDGMFRVGIDIPAGEYKVDPGAAALGYIEITPDSRHSMMNIISNANLTTEIYQTLTEGTYVKLQNGASIKVEQ
;
A
#
# COMPACT_ATOMS: atom_id res chain seq x y z
N MET A 1 -45.40 -6.07 -3.57
CA MET A 1 -45.23 -4.63 -3.89
C MET A 1 -43.80 -4.24 -3.56
N ASN A 2 -42.92 -4.08 -4.55
CA ASN A 2 -41.52 -3.72 -4.31
C ASN A 2 -41.37 -2.20 -4.27
N LYS A 3 -40.78 -1.67 -3.20
CA LYS A 3 -40.47 -0.24 -3.07
C LYS A 3 -39.41 0.16 -4.12
N PRO A 4 -39.55 1.29 -4.83
CA PRO A 4 -38.56 1.72 -5.80
C PRO A 4 -37.23 2.05 -5.09
N LYS A 5 -36.12 1.49 -5.61
CA LYS A 5 -34.77 1.77 -5.10
C LYS A 5 -34.40 3.22 -5.43
N LYS A 6 -33.81 3.94 -4.45
CA LYS A 6 -33.35 5.32 -4.65
C LYS A 6 -32.29 5.36 -5.77
N PRO A 7 -32.39 6.31 -6.72
CA PRO A 7 -31.43 6.41 -7.83
C PRO A 7 -30.03 6.73 -7.29
N PHE A 8 -29.01 6.17 -7.95
CA PHE A 8 -27.62 6.19 -7.48
C PHE A 8 -27.05 7.61 -7.35
N TYR A 9 -27.49 8.55 -8.20
CA TYR A 9 -27.04 9.95 -8.18
C TYR A 9 -27.50 10.77 -6.96
N LYS A 10 -28.37 10.21 -6.11
CA LYS A 10 -28.78 10.81 -4.82
C LYS A 10 -27.97 10.27 -3.64
N ARG A 11 -27.03 9.34 -3.87
CA ARG A 11 -26.14 8.81 -2.83
C ARG A 11 -24.98 9.78 -2.65
N TRP A 12 -24.63 10.09 -1.41
CA TRP A 12 -23.63 11.12 -1.07
C TRP A 12 -22.27 10.90 -1.77
N TRP A 13 -21.81 9.64 -1.86
CA TRP A 13 -20.55 9.29 -2.54
C TRP A 13 -20.53 9.68 -4.03
N PHE A 14 -21.67 9.64 -4.74
CA PHE A 14 -21.73 10.03 -6.16
C PHE A 14 -21.57 11.54 -6.35
N ILE A 15 -22.09 12.34 -5.42
CA ILE A 15 -21.96 13.81 -5.45
C ILE A 15 -20.50 14.22 -5.23
N VAL A 16 -19.77 13.51 -4.35
CA VAL A 16 -18.33 13.74 -4.12
C VAL A 16 -17.51 13.47 -5.37
N ILE A 17 -17.77 12.35 -6.07
CA ILE A 17 -17.07 12.01 -7.33
C ILE A 17 -17.34 13.06 -8.42
N ALA A 18 -18.58 13.53 -8.56
CA ALA A 18 -18.94 14.53 -9.56
C ALA A 18 -18.21 15.87 -9.33
N ILE A 19 -17.99 16.29 -8.07
CA ILE A 19 -17.25 17.52 -7.75
C ILE A 19 -15.77 17.39 -8.13
N ILE A 20 -15.14 16.23 -7.88
CA ILE A 20 -13.72 15.98 -8.21
C ILE A 20 -13.49 16.05 -9.73
N VAL A 21 -14.40 15.49 -10.54
CA VAL A 21 -14.29 15.52 -12.01
C VAL A 21 -14.42 16.95 -12.56
N VAL A 22 -15.27 17.80 -11.96
CA VAL A 22 -15.42 19.20 -12.38
C VAL A 22 -14.17 20.03 -12.03
N VAL A 23 -13.50 19.75 -10.90
CA VAL A 23 -12.27 20.45 -10.51
C VAL A 23 -11.09 20.06 -11.41
N ALA A 24 -11.00 18.78 -11.82
CA ALA A 24 -9.94 18.30 -12.72
C ALA A 24 -10.03 18.91 -14.14
N ALA A 25 -11.22 19.32 -14.59
CA ALA A 25 -11.42 19.94 -15.90
C ALA A 25 -10.98 21.41 -15.96
N LEU A 26 -10.66 22.06 -14.84
CA LEU A 26 -10.31 23.49 -14.78
C LEU A 26 -8.79 23.76 -14.73
N THR A 27 -7.94 22.72 -14.70
CA THR A 27 -6.48 22.88 -14.49
C THR A 27 -5.60 22.37 -15.63
N GLY A 28 -6.14 22.07 -16.81
CA GLY A 28 -5.36 21.62 -17.97
C GLY A 28 -5.12 22.73 -18.99
N GLY A 29 -3.94 23.36 -18.97
CA GLY A 29 -3.47 24.30 -20.00
C GLY A 29 -2.27 23.75 -20.77
N ASP A 30 -2.38 23.81 -22.10
CA ASP A 30 -1.41 23.50 -23.15
C ASP A 30 -0.07 24.27 -23.02
N ASP A 31 1.05 23.73 -23.52
CA ASP A 31 1.61 24.14 -24.82
C ASP A 31 2.95 23.44 -25.22
N THR A 32 3.31 23.66 -26.49
CA THR A 32 3.96 22.73 -27.41
C THR A 32 5.40 23.14 -27.80
N SER A 33 6.29 22.15 -27.99
CA SER A 33 7.33 22.04 -29.06
C SER A 33 8.67 22.84 -29.10
N LYS A 34 9.78 22.06 -29.17
CA LYS A 34 10.82 21.95 -30.25
C LYS A 34 12.15 22.78 -30.29
N THR A 35 13.25 22.00 -30.18
CA THR A 35 14.53 21.88 -30.98
C THR A 35 15.76 22.79 -30.79
N ALA A 36 16.91 22.09 -30.57
CA ALA A 36 18.35 22.19 -31.02
C ALA A 36 18.98 23.55 -31.43
N ASP A 37 20.29 23.87 -31.29
CA ASP A 37 21.55 23.10 -31.46
C ASP A 37 22.80 23.90 -30.95
N SER A 38 23.93 23.18 -30.78
CA SER A 38 25.36 23.54 -30.94
C SER A 38 26.19 24.32 -29.91
N GLY A 39 27.39 23.78 -29.59
CA GLY A 39 28.54 24.55 -29.06
C GLY A 39 29.66 23.83 -28.28
N THR A 40 30.38 22.89 -28.93
CA THR A 40 31.80 22.44 -28.83
C THR A 40 32.76 22.74 -27.63
N ALA A 41 33.35 21.63 -27.12
CA ALA A 41 34.73 21.31 -26.63
C ALA A 41 35.45 22.08 -25.48
N THR A 42 36.09 21.35 -24.55
CA THR A 42 37.56 21.13 -24.44
C THR A 42 37.91 20.10 -23.32
N GLU A 43 38.89 19.23 -23.61
CA GLU A 43 39.80 18.39 -22.77
C GLU A 43 40.24 19.00 -21.41
N SER A 44 40.82 18.33 -20.41
CA SER A 44 41.38 16.99 -20.13
C SER A 44 41.71 16.95 -18.62
N ALA A 45 41.75 15.78 -17.98
CA ALA A 45 42.81 15.38 -17.03
C ALA A 45 42.47 14.05 -16.32
N ASP A 46 43.30 13.07 -16.64
CA ASP A 46 43.46 11.76 -16.04
C ASP A 46 43.99 11.82 -14.60
N SER A 47 43.54 10.90 -13.74
CA SER A 47 44.15 10.59 -12.44
C SER A 47 43.68 9.22 -11.94
N GLU A 48 44.45 8.19 -12.26
CA GLU A 48 44.41 6.85 -11.67
C GLU A 48 44.99 6.82 -10.25
N LYS A 49 44.27 6.20 -9.29
CA LYS A 49 44.83 5.39 -8.18
C LYS A 49 43.71 4.64 -7.42
N PRO A 50 44.03 3.59 -6.63
CA PRO A 50 44.09 2.18 -7.01
C PRO A 50 42.89 1.37 -6.47
N ALA A 51 42.62 0.23 -7.10
CA ALA A 51 41.54 -0.70 -6.75
C ALA A 51 41.75 -1.36 -5.36
N GLU A 52 40.79 -1.14 -4.47
CA GLU A 52 40.64 -1.84 -3.20
C GLU A 52 39.87 -3.15 -3.43
N ASN A 53 40.48 -4.26 -3.05
CA ASN A 53 39.96 -5.62 -3.20
C ASN A 53 38.79 -5.85 -2.24
N LYS A 54 37.55 -5.70 -2.72
CA LYS A 54 36.34 -6.07 -1.96
C LYS A 54 36.18 -7.60 -1.95
N GLU A 55 36.33 -8.16 -0.76
CA GLU A 55 35.88 -9.49 -0.37
C GLU A 55 34.41 -9.71 -0.82
N PRO A 56 34.02 -10.91 -1.31
CA PRO A 56 32.68 -11.09 -1.87
C PRO A 56 31.64 -11.04 -0.76
N GLU A 57 30.90 -9.94 -0.74
CA GLU A 57 29.65 -9.77 0.01
C GLU A 57 28.72 -10.95 -0.35
N ALA A 58 28.35 -11.75 0.64
CA ALA A 58 27.41 -12.85 0.46
C ALA A 58 26.10 -12.26 -0.07
N LYS A 59 25.78 -12.51 -1.35
CA LYS A 59 24.53 -12.06 -1.95
C LYS A 59 23.37 -12.66 -1.17
N GLU A 60 22.54 -11.79 -0.60
CA GLU A 60 21.23 -12.19 -0.10
C GLU A 60 20.48 -12.94 -1.20
N PRO A 61 19.69 -13.99 -0.85
CA PRO A 61 18.89 -14.70 -1.82
C PRO A 61 17.95 -13.72 -2.53
N GLU A 62 17.87 -13.82 -3.86
CA GLU A 62 16.94 -13.00 -4.65
C GLU A 62 15.49 -13.30 -4.24
N LYS A 63 14.74 -12.25 -3.90
CA LYS A 63 13.31 -12.35 -3.56
C LYS A 63 12.47 -12.51 -4.83
N THR A 64 11.44 -13.34 -4.73
CA THR A 64 10.38 -13.47 -5.73
C THR A 64 9.55 -12.18 -5.73
N GLU A 65 9.45 -11.53 -6.88
CA GLU A 65 8.67 -10.29 -7.03
C GLU A 65 7.61 -10.42 -8.14
N TYR A 66 6.36 -10.10 -7.79
CA TYR A 66 5.27 -9.95 -8.73
C TYR A 66 5.01 -8.46 -8.94
N LYS A 67 5.01 -8.00 -10.19
CA LYS A 67 4.81 -6.58 -10.52
C LYS A 67 3.32 -6.23 -10.50
N ALA A 68 3.01 -4.96 -10.74
CA ALA A 68 1.63 -4.56 -10.99
C ALA A 68 1.03 -5.34 -12.18
N GLY A 69 -0.22 -5.78 -12.04
CA GLY A 69 -0.88 -6.66 -13.00
C GLY A 69 -2.20 -7.21 -12.45
N MET A 70 -2.84 -8.07 -13.23
CA MET A 70 -3.95 -8.91 -12.79
C MET A 70 -3.48 -10.35 -12.85
N TYR A 71 -3.75 -11.11 -11.80
CA TYR A 71 -3.25 -12.47 -11.62
C TYR A 71 -4.39 -13.40 -11.24
N LYS A 72 -4.42 -14.58 -11.88
CA LYS A 72 -5.22 -15.70 -11.42
C LYS A 72 -4.44 -16.50 -10.38
N VAL A 73 -4.92 -16.49 -9.15
CA VAL A 73 -4.26 -17.11 -8.00
C VAL A 73 -4.35 -18.64 -8.11
N GLY A 74 -3.23 -19.31 -7.87
CA GLY A 74 -3.04 -20.75 -8.11
C GLY A 74 -2.52 -21.10 -9.51
N GLU A 75 -2.50 -20.15 -10.45
CA GLU A 75 -1.94 -20.34 -11.79
C GLU A 75 -0.75 -19.42 -12.06
N GLU A 76 -0.91 -18.12 -11.82
CA GLU A 76 0.12 -17.10 -12.12
C GLU A 76 0.91 -16.66 -10.88
N LEU A 77 0.30 -16.77 -9.70
CA LEU A 77 0.98 -16.70 -8.40
C LEU A 77 0.31 -17.66 -7.40
N PRO A 78 1.08 -18.30 -6.49
CA PRO A 78 0.51 -19.20 -5.48
C PRO A 78 -0.47 -18.51 -4.53
N ALA A 79 -1.48 -19.22 -4.03
CA ALA A 79 -2.21 -18.76 -2.86
C ALA A 79 -1.26 -18.54 -1.67
N GLY A 80 -1.54 -17.53 -0.85
CA GLY A 80 -0.70 -17.18 0.28
C GLY A 80 -0.84 -15.72 0.69
N GLU A 81 0.08 -15.30 1.54
CA GLU A 81 0.15 -13.93 2.05
C GLU A 81 1.37 -13.21 1.46
N TYR A 82 1.16 -11.95 1.09
CA TYR A 82 2.12 -11.13 0.38
C TYR A 82 2.25 -9.77 1.02
N VAL A 83 3.48 -9.24 1.07
CA VAL A 83 3.72 -7.82 1.34
C VAL A 83 3.71 -7.08 0.01
N LEU A 84 2.87 -6.06 -0.05
CA LEU A 84 2.77 -5.14 -1.16
C LEU A 84 3.64 -3.93 -0.87
N ILE A 85 4.46 -3.51 -1.83
CA ILE A 85 5.34 -2.35 -1.71
C ILE A 85 4.95 -1.36 -2.81
N ALA A 86 4.43 -0.21 -2.40
CA ALA A 86 3.94 0.84 -3.29
C ALA A 86 5.07 1.69 -3.86
N SER A 87 5.01 1.96 -5.16
CA SER A 87 5.82 2.95 -5.87
C SER A 87 5.09 4.30 -5.87
N GLY A 88 4.83 4.86 -4.69
CA GLY A 88 4.06 6.09 -4.49
C GLY A 88 2.69 5.80 -3.88
N ALA A 89 1.71 5.44 -4.71
CA ALA A 89 0.37 5.01 -4.27
C ALA A 89 0.03 3.66 -4.91
N GLY A 90 -0.49 2.74 -4.09
CA GLY A 90 -0.88 1.40 -4.51
C GLY A 90 -2.39 1.21 -4.45
N TYR A 91 -2.90 0.38 -5.36
CA TYR A 91 -4.26 -0.16 -5.29
C TYR A 91 -4.20 -1.68 -5.34
N LEU A 92 -4.97 -2.33 -4.46
CA LEU A 92 -5.16 -3.78 -4.44
C LEU A 92 -6.65 -4.10 -4.56
N GLU A 93 -6.97 -5.19 -5.24
CA GLU A 93 -8.32 -5.75 -5.29
C GLU A 93 -8.23 -7.27 -5.43
N VAL A 94 -8.98 -7.98 -4.60
CA VAL A 94 -9.19 -9.43 -4.72
C VAL A 94 -10.64 -9.66 -5.09
N ALA A 95 -10.87 -10.36 -6.20
CA ALA A 95 -12.20 -10.70 -6.68
C ALA A 95 -12.38 -12.23 -6.75
N ALA A 96 -13.60 -12.69 -6.48
CA ALA A 96 -13.97 -14.10 -6.56
C ALA A 96 -14.12 -14.60 -8.01
N ASP A 97 -14.23 -13.70 -8.98
CA ASP A 97 -14.31 -14.02 -10.41
C ASP A 97 -13.71 -12.91 -11.29
N SER A 98 -13.58 -13.18 -12.59
CA SER A 98 -13.04 -12.23 -13.58
C SER A 98 -14.11 -11.40 -14.29
N THR A 99 -15.33 -11.31 -13.75
CA THR A 99 -16.45 -10.65 -14.46
C THR A 99 -16.37 -9.13 -14.41
N GLY A 100 -15.61 -8.57 -13.45
CA GLY A 100 -15.55 -7.13 -13.18
C GLY A 100 -16.78 -6.58 -12.45
N ASN A 101 -17.65 -7.45 -11.93
CA ASN A 101 -18.80 -7.05 -11.13
C ASN A 101 -18.36 -6.62 -9.73
N LEU A 102 -18.96 -5.53 -9.22
CA LEU A 102 -18.63 -5.04 -7.87
C LEU A 102 -18.98 -6.06 -6.77
N GLU A 103 -19.98 -6.92 -7.00
CA GLU A 103 -20.39 -7.95 -6.04
C GLU A 103 -19.40 -9.11 -5.94
N SER A 104 -18.45 -9.25 -6.89
CA SER A 104 -17.40 -10.27 -6.79
C SER A 104 -16.17 -9.78 -6.05
N ILE A 105 -16.07 -8.49 -5.74
CA ILE A 105 -14.96 -7.94 -4.95
C ILE A 105 -15.05 -8.47 -3.52
N VAL A 106 -14.04 -9.23 -3.11
CA VAL A 106 -13.93 -9.74 -1.75
C VAL A 106 -13.29 -8.70 -0.83
N GLY A 107 -12.30 -7.97 -1.35
CA GLY A 107 -11.64 -6.88 -0.64
C GLY A 107 -10.85 -6.01 -1.61
N ASN A 108 -10.75 -4.72 -1.28
CA ASN A 108 -9.93 -3.77 -2.02
C ASN A 108 -9.44 -2.67 -1.10
N ASP A 109 -8.33 -2.04 -1.47
CA ASP A 109 -7.79 -0.92 -0.70
C ASP A 109 -6.90 -0.02 -1.56
N ASN A 110 -6.83 1.25 -1.16
CA ASN A 110 -5.76 2.16 -1.59
C ASN A 110 -4.77 2.30 -0.45
N PHE A 111 -3.49 2.13 -0.73
CA PHE A 111 -2.46 2.13 0.31
C PHE A 111 -1.22 2.92 -0.09
N ALA A 112 -0.46 3.33 0.91
CA ALA A 112 0.84 3.98 0.77
C ALA A 112 1.92 3.13 1.44
N LYS A 113 3.16 3.22 0.94
CA LYS A 113 4.34 2.47 1.39
C LYS A 113 4.17 0.95 1.33
N THR A 114 3.51 0.34 2.30
CA THR A 114 3.31 -1.10 2.37
C THR A 114 1.87 -1.49 2.71
N SER A 115 1.45 -2.68 2.29
CA SER A 115 0.23 -3.34 2.76
C SER A 115 0.47 -4.84 2.80
N ILE A 116 -0.37 -5.60 3.49
CA ILE A 116 -0.32 -7.06 3.52
C ILE A 116 -1.62 -7.58 2.93
N ILE A 117 -1.55 -8.58 2.05
CA ILE A 117 -2.72 -9.19 1.42
C ILE A 117 -2.65 -10.71 1.49
N THR A 118 -3.76 -11.34 1.87
CA THR A 118 -3.98 -12.78 1.67
C THR A 118 -4.82 -13.02 0.43
N VAL A 119 -4.36 -13.91 -0.44
CA VAL A 119 -5.06 -14.36 -1.66
C VAL A 119 -5.23 -15.88 -1.64
N GLN A 120 -6.35 -16.38 -2.17
CA GLN A 120 -6.72 -17.79 -2.18
C GLN A 120 -6.82 -18.35 -3.61
N ASP A 121 -6.61 -19.66 -3.77
CA ASP A 121 -6.67 -20.32 -5.07
C ASP A 121 -8.02 -20.07 -5.78
N GLY A 122 -7.95 -19.75 -7.08
CA GLY A 122 -9.12 -19.44 -7.90
C GLY A 122 -9.60 -18.00 -7.82
N GLU A 123 -9.05 -17.17 -6.92
CA GLU A 123 -9.31 -15.74 -6.89
C GLU A 123 -8.53 -14.98 -7.97
N TYR A 124 -8.93 -13.73 -8.18
CA TYR A 124 -8.29 -12.80 -9.12
C TYR A 124 -7.72 -11.62 -8.34
N PHE A 125 -6.39 -11.51 -8.34
CA PHE A 125 -5.66 -10.46 -7.64
C PHE A 125 -5.19 -9.37 -8.60
N LYS A 126 -5.72 -8.16 -8.42
CA LYS A 126 -5.32 -6.96 -9.15
C LYS A 126 -4.39 -6.12 -8.27
N LEU A 127 -3.24 -5.77 -8.80
CA LEU A 127 -2.26 -4.90 -8.16
C LEU A 127 -1.88 -3.75 -9.08
N GLN A 128 -1.90 -2.53 -8.58
CA GLN A 128 -1.49 -1.33 -9.31
C GLN A 128 -0.55 -0.49 -8.47
N GLY A 129 0.41 0.17 -9.13
CA GLY A 129 1.34 1.10 -8.46
C GLY A 129 2.21 0.47 -7.38
N ALA A 130 2.39 -0.86 -7.42
CA ALA A 130 3.10 -1.62 -6.40
C ALA A 130 3.70 -2.91 -6.97
N LYS A 131 4.54 -3.56 -6.16
CA LYS A 131 4.98 -4.95 -6.33
C LYS A 131 4.55 -5.80 -5.13
N ALA A 132 4.40 -7.10 -5.31
CA ALA A 132 4.11 -8.06 -4.26
C ALA A 132 5.30 -9.01 -4.05
N ILE A 133 5.62 -9.29 -2.79
CA ILE A 133 6.66 -10.22 -2.37
C ILE A 133 6.00 -11.23 -1.42
N PRO A 134 6.19 -12.55 -1.59
CA PRO A 134 5.70 -13.53 -0.62
C PRO A 134 6.16 -13.16 0.78
N ILE A 135 5.24 -13.15 1.76
CA ILE A 135 5.57 -12.61 3.09
C ILE A 135 6.67 -13.40 3.79
N ALA A 136 6.83 -14.69 3.46
CA ALA A 136 7.89 -15.55 3.97
C ALA A 136 9.31 -15.13 3.52
N GLU A 137 9.42 -14.32 2.46
CA GLU A 137 10.69 -13.80 1.94
C GLU A 137 10.99 -12.37 2.41
N VAL A 138 10.07 -11.78 3.19
CA VAL A 138 10.22 -10.44 3.78
C VAL A 138 10.86 -10.56 5.16
N THR A 139 11.99 -9.90 5.36
CA THR A 139 12.81 -10.05 6.58
C THR A 139 12.85 -8.77 7.41
N ASP A 140 12.88 -7.61 6.76
CA ASP A 140 13.17 -6.33 7.45
C ASP A 140 12.29 -5.16 6.98
N GLU A 141 11.51 -5.32 5.91
CA GLU A 141 10.77 -4.22 5.29
C GLU A 141 9.63 -3.67 6.16
N LEU A 142 9.15 -4.44 7.14
CA LEU A 142 8.04 -4.05 8.01
C LEU A 142 8.47 -3.55 9.38
N THR A 143 9.72 -3.79 9.79
CA THR A 143 10.21 -3.46 11.13
C THR A 143 11.09 -2.20 11.08
N PRO A 144 10.60 -1.04 11.56
CA PRO A 144 11.37 0.19 11.53
C PRO A 144 12.53 0.15 12.54
N LYS A 145 13.73 0.55 12.09
CA LYS A 145 14.93 0.60 12.95
C LYS A 145 14.84 1.63 14.07
N ASP A 146 14.06 2.70 13.88
CA ASP A 146 13.87 3.78 14.85
C ASP A 146 12.71 3.51 15.83
N GLY A 147 12.04 2.35 15.71
CA GLY A 147 10.87 1.99 16.52
C GLY A 147 9.60 2.77 16.18
N VAL A 148 9.58 3.55 15.08
CA VAL A 148 8.42 4.36 14.68
C VAL A 148 7.74 3.73 13.46
N TYR A 149 6.64 3.03 13.72
CA TYR A 149 5.76 2.47 12.71
C TYR A 149 4.92 3.60 12.10
N LYS A 150 4.97 3.74 10.77
CA LYS A 150 4.25 4.77 10.00
C LYS A 150 3.30 4.10 9.03
N ASP A 151 2.78 4.85 8.04
CA ASP A 151 1.95 4.33 6.95
C ASP A 151 2.40 2.93 6.49
N GLY A 152 1.50 1.97 6.56
CA GLY A 152 1.79 0.56 6.36
C GLY A 152 0.76 -0.36 7.01
N MET A 153 0.83 -1.65 6.71
CA MET A 153 0.09 -2.69 7.41
C MET A 153 1.05 -3.67 8.06
N PHE A 154 0.76 -4.08 9.30
CA PHE A 154 1.66 -4.84 10.16
C PHE A 154 0.90 -5.97 10.87
N ARG A 155 1.52 -7.14 11.01
CA ARG A 155 1.01 -8.25 11.83
C ARG A 155 1.35 -7.99 13.29
N VAL A 156 0.34 -7.96 14.14
CA VAL A 156 0.50 -7.75 15.57
C VAL A 156 1.02 -9.03 16.23
N GLY A 157 2.11 -8.92 16.97
CA GLY A 157 2.87 -10.03 17.56
C GLY A 157 4.00 -10.56 16.68
N ILE A 158 4.12 -10.09 15.43
CA ILE A 158 5.21 -10.49 14.51
C ILE A 158 6.00 -9.26 14.06
N ASP A 159 5.34 -8.33 13.36
CA ASP A 159 5.99 -7.14 12.80
C ASP A 159 6.01 -5.99 13.81
N ILE A 160 4.92 -5.83 14.56
CA ILE A 160 4.77 -4.90 15.68
C ILE A 160 4.35 -5.69 16.92
N PRO A 161 4.95 -5.47 18.11
CA PRO A 161 4.53 -6.18 19.31
C PRO A 161 3.06 -5.91 19.67
N ALA A 162 2.42 -6.87 20.34
CA ALA A 162 1.11 -6.65 20.93
C ALA A 162 1.22 -5.74 22.15
N GLY A 163 0.20 -4.92 22.41
CA GLY A 163 0.24 -3.96 23.51
C GLY A 163 -0.78 -2.84 23.34
N GLU A 164 -0.79 -1.92 24.30
CA GLU A 164 -1.53 -0.67 24.19
C GLU A 164 -0.58 0.45 23.80
N TYR A 165 -0.92 1.16 22.73
CA TYR A 165 -0.09 2.22 22.17
C TYR A 165 -0.85 3.52 22.08
N LYS A 166 -0.10 4.62 22.24
CA LYS A 166 -0.58 5.94 21.88
C LYS A 166 -0.31 6.17 20.40
N VAL A 167 -1.37 6.32 19.61
CA VAL A 167 -1.31 6.51 18.16
C VAL A 167 -1.31 8.00 17.85
N ASP A 168 -0.29 8.46 17.14
CA ASP A 168 -0.17 9.85 16.68
C ASP A 168 -0.95 10.04 15.36
N PRO A 169 -1.74 11.11 15.21
CA PRO A 169 -2.56 11.35 14.02
C PRO A 169 -1.78 11.88 12.80
N GLY A 170 -0.47 12.06 12.94
CA GLY A 170 0.39 12.72 11.97
C GLY A 170 0.24 14.25 11.99
N ALA A 171 1.20 14.95 11.37
CA ALA A 171 1.24 16.41 11.37
C ALA A 171 0.00 17.08 10.72
N ALA A 172 -0.66 16.40 9.78
CA ALA A 172 -1.87 16.88 9.14
C ALA A 172 -3.15 16.64 9.98
N ALA A 173 -3.07 15.86 11.05
CA ALA A 173 -4.22 15.44 11.86
C ALA A 173 -5.33 14.77 11.04
N LEU A 174 -4.92 13.95 10.07
CA LEU A 174 -5.80 13.17 9.17
C LEU A 174 -5.47 11.68 9.20
N GLY A 175 -4.69 11.25 10.19
CA GLY A 175 -4.26 9.87 10.34
C GLY A 175 -5.43 8.91 10.40
N TYR A 176 -5.22 7.70 9.93
CA TYR A 176 -6.21 6.62 10.02
C TYR A 176 -5.55 5.37 10.59
N ILE A 177 -6.28 4.69 11.46
CA ILE A 177 -5.91 3.38 11.99
C ILE A 177 -7.07 2.41 11.80
N GLU A 178 -6.75 1.19 11.41
CA GLU A 178 -7.69 0.08 11.26
C GLU A 178 -7.08 -1.20 11.80
N ILE A 179 -7.86 -1.97 12.53
CA ILE A 179 -7.51 -3.30 13.03
C ILE A 179 -8.46 -4.31 12.41
N THR A 180 -7.88 -5.35 11.81
CA THR A 180 -8.62 -6.43 11.15
C THR A 180 -8.16 -7.79 11.69
N PRO A 181 -9.01 -8.82 11.64
CA PRO A 181 -8.64 -10.17 12.06
C PRO A 181 -7.80 -10.89 10.98
N ASP A 182 -7.80 -10.38 9.75
CA ASP A 182 -7.13 -10.95 8.59
C ASP A 182 -6.60 -9.84 7.67
N SER A 183 -5.79 -10.20 6.68
CA SER A 183 -5.26 -9.31 5.65
C SER A 183 -6.09 -9.34 4.36
N ARG A 184 -7.40 -9.63 4.43
CA ARG A 184 -8.26 -9.75 3.24
C ARG A 184 -8.85 -8.44 2.72
N HIS A 185 -8.71 -7.35 3.48
CA HIS A 185 -9.27 -6.02 3.15
C HIS A 185 -10.78 -6.05 2.91
N SER A 186 -11.49 -6.94 3.61
CA SER A 186 -12.95 -6.96 3.57
C SER A 186 -13.51 -5.92 4.52
N MET A 187 -14.35 -5.02 4.01
CA MET A 187 -15.06 -4.01 4.81
C MET A 187 -15.99 -4.62 5.89
N MET A 188 -16.32 -5.91 5.76
CA MET A 188 -17.18 -6.63 6.71
C MET A 188 -16.40 -7.21 7.90
N ASN A 189 -15.06 -7.27 7.81
CA ASN A 189 -14.17 -7.86 8.82
C ASN A 189 -13.25 -6.78 9.43
N ILE A 190 -13.83 -5.70 9.97
CA ILE A 190 -13.09 -4.69 10.73
C ILE A 190 -13.39 -4.87 12.21
N ILE A 191 -12.35 -5.04 13.04
CA ILE A 191 -12.47 -5.11 14.50
C ILE A 191 -12.68 -3.70 15.06
N SER A 192 -11.84 -2.76 14.65
CA SER A 192 -11.95 -1.35 15.03
C SER A 192 -11.25 -0.47 14.00
N ASN A 193 -11.74 0.75 13.82
CA ASN A 193 -11.04 1.77 13.06
C ASN A 193 -11.31 3.18 13.61
N ALA A 194 -10.45 4.14 13.27
CA ALA A 194 -10.62 5.53 13.65
C ALA A 194 -9.93 6.47 12.66
N ASN A 195 -10.62 7.58 12.34
CA ASN A 195 -9.98 8.78 11.80
C ASN A 195 -9.46 9.62 12.96
N LEU A 196 -8.20 10.01 12.89
CA LEU A 196 -7.45 10.59 13.99
C LEU A 196 -7.21 12.08 13.74
N THR A 197 -7.80 12.93 14.59
CA THR A 197 -7.50 14.37 14.65
C THR A 197 -6.66 14.74 15.87
N THR A 198 -6.55 13.82 16.82
CA THR A 198 -5.76 13.89 18.05
C THR A 198 -5.17 12.53 18.34
N GLU A 199 -4.19 12.46 19.24
CA GLU A 199 -3.67 11.17 19.71
C GLU A 199 -4.77 10.36 20.41
N ILE A 200 -4.74 9.04 20.24
CA ILE A 200 -5.64 8.10 20.94
C ILE A 200 -4.84 6.93 21.53
N TYR A 201 -5.39 6.25 22.52
CA TYR A 201 -4.90 4.93 22.91
C TYR A 201 -5.60 3.85 22.09
N GLN A 202 -4.83 2.89 21.58
CA GLN A 202 -5.33 1.74 20.84
C GLN A 202 -4.63 0.47 21.32
N THR A 203 -5.41 -0.53 21.70
CA THR A 203 -4.91 -1.88 21.99
C THR A 203 -4.72 -2.65 20.69
N LEU A 204 -3.53 -3.21 20.50
CA LEU A 204 -3.18 -4.14 19.43
C LEU A 204 -3.12 -5.55 20.02
N THR A 205 -3.96 -6.45 19.52
CA THR A 205 -4.07 -7.84 19.99
C THR A 205 -3.26 -8.77 19.09
N GLU A 206 -2.48 -9.68 19.68
CA GLU A 206 -1.71 -10.68 18.95
C GLU A 206 -2.58 -11.45 17.93
N GLY A 207 -2.04 -11.68 16.74
CA GLY A 207 -2.73 -12.38 15.65
C GLY A 207 -3.70 -11.52 14.84
N THR A 208 -3.84 -10.23 15.17
CA THR A 208 -4.55 -9.25 14.33
C THR A 208 -3.58 -8.52 13.40
N TYR A 209 -4.13 -7.71 12.50
CA TYR A 209 -3.37 -6.80 11.64
C TYR A 209 -3.73 -5.36 12.01
N VAL A 210 -2.74 -4.48 11.98
CA VAL A 210 -2.94 -3.03 12.12
C VAL A 210 -2.51 -2.34 10.84
N LYS A 211 -3.38 -1.49 10.30
CA LYS A 211 -3.10 -0.61 9.17
C LYS A 211 -3.05 0.84 9.66
N LEU A 212 -1.96 1.53 9.35
CA LEU A 212 -1.75 2.95 9.58
C LEU A 212 -1.73 3.67 8.24
N GLN A 213 -2.41 4.81 8.14
CA GLN A 213 -2.48 5.61 6.92
C GLN A 213 -2.49 7.11 7.22
N ASN A 214 -2.26 7.92 6.18
CA ASN A 214 -2.36 9.37 6.20
C ASN A 214 -1.47 10.04 7.26
N GLY A 215 -0.30 9.46 7.51
CA GLY A 215 0.68 9.96 8.48
C GLY A 215 0.47 9.46 9.90
N ALA A 216 -0.51 8.59 10.15
CA ALA A 216 -0.66 7.94 11.44
C ALA A 216 0.61 7.18 11.81
N SER A 217 0.99 7.22 13.09
CA SER A 217 2.17 6.50 13.55
C SER A 217 2.04 5.94 14.96
N ILE A 218 2.78 4.87 15.21
CA ILE A 218 2.94 4.25 16.52
C ILE A 218 4.42 4.22 16.85
N LYS A 219 4.79 4.77 18.01
CA LYS A 219 6.14 4.62 18.55
C LYS A 219 6.15 3.46 19.54
N VAL A 220 7.00 2.48 19.28
CA VAL A 220 7.31 1.38 20.19
C VAL A 220 8.61 1.71 20.90
N GLU A 221 8.58 1.76 22.22
CA GLU A 221 9.80 1.90 23.03
C GLU A 221 10.53 0.55 23.05
N GLN A 222 11.83 0.56 22.70
CA GLN A 222 12.71 -0.60 22.76
C GLN A 222 13.28 -0.78 24.16
#